data_AF-A0A7S3M5H9-F1
#
_entry.id   AF-A0A7S3M5H9-F1
#
_cell.length_a   1.000
_cell.length_b   1.000
_cell.length_c   1.000
_cell.angle_alpha   90.00
_cell.angle_beta   90.00
_cell.angle_gamma   90.00
#
_symmetry.space_group_name_H-M   'P 1'
#
loop_
_entity.id
_entity.type
_entity.pdbx_description
1 polymer ?
#
loop_
_entity_poly.entity_id
_entity_poly.type
_entity_poly.pdbx_seq_one_letter_code
_entity_poly.pdbx_strand_id
1 'polypeptide(L)'
;EFIMYGTFTELCEQFIEDLAGGDIRTSVESMIGIKSNAASSKRPPSKRQKVLLIDEVDVFFSPDFYGNTYRPFAKIEDPTVSALIDKVWSERNPLPPFSQLQQTKEYQACLRRFPGFDSLIAESVKTMFHDLKDLDEHKKLYKVLDDKIGYKDQDKISFNISYGYK
;
A
#
# COMPACT_ATOMS: atom_id res chain seq x y z
N GLU A 1 2.27 -20.93 -28.18
CA GLU A 1 1.91 -19.52 -28.39
C GLU A 1 3.02 -18.65 -27.83
N PHE A 2 3.55 -17.68 -28.58
CA PHE A 2 4.76 -16.91 -28.18
C PHE A 2 4.52 -15.40 -28.05
N ILE A 3 3.30 -14.94 -28.33
CA ILE A 3 2.88 -13.54 -28.17
C ILE A 3 1.92 -13.52 -26.99
N MET A 4 2.21 -12.67 -26.00
CA MET A 4 1.37 -12.47 -24.83
C MET A 4 0.86 -11.04 -24.87
N TYR A 5 -0.46 -10.87 -24.82
CA TYR A 5 -1.10 -9.59 -24.62
C TYR A 5 -1.34 -9.38 -23.14
N GLY A 6 -1.11 -8.17 -22.66
CA GLY A 6 -1.34 -7.80 -21.28
C GLY A 6 -1.24 -6.29 -21.12
N THR A 7 -1.89 -5.79 -20.08
CA THR A 7 -1.73 -4.42 -19.61
C THR A 7 -0.30 -4.19 -19.12
N PHE A 8 0.15 -2.94 -19.07
CA PHE A 8 1.45 -2.63 -18.49
C PHE A 8 1.57 -3.06 -17.03
N THR A 9 0.47 -3.03 -16.26
CA THR A 9 0.44 -3.55 -14.89
C THR A 9 0.78 -5.04 -14.86
N GLU A 10 0.14 -5.85 -15.69
CA GLU A 10 0.41 -7.29 -15.78
C GLU A 10 1.83 -7.58 -16.26
N LEU A 11 2.33 -6.81 -17.24
CA LEU A 11 3.71 -6.94 -17.72
C LEU A 11 4.74 -6.59 -16.64
N CYS A 12 4.51 -5.52 -15.87
CA CYS A 12 5.38 -5.13 -14.76
C CYS A 12 5.37 -6.18 -13.65
N GLU A 13 4.20 -6.72 -13.28
CA GLU A 13 4.08 -7.81 -12.30
C GLU A 13 4.87 -9.03 -12.75
N GLN A 14 4.62 -9.52 -13.97
CA GLN A 14 5.32 -10.68 -14.50
C GLN A 14 6.84 -10.47 -14.58
N PHE A 15 7.27 -9.26 -14.96
CA PHE A 15 8.69 -8.92 -15.02
C PHE A 15 9.35 -8.97 -13.63
N ILE A 16 8.68 -8.42 -12.60
CA ILE A 16 9.18 -8.44 -11.22
C ILE A 16 9.18 -9.87 -10.68
N GLU A 17 8.12 -10.64 -10.89
CA GLU A 17 8.04 -12.03 -10.45
C GLU A 17 9.11 -12.92 -11.10
N ASP A 18 9.38 -12.72 -12.39
CA ASP A 18 10.45 -13.44 -13.11
C ASP A 18 11.84 -13.13 -12.54
N LEU A 19 12.08 -11.87 -12.12
CA LEU A 19 13.34 -11.45 -11.50
C LEU A 19 13.47 -11.92 -10.06
N ALA A 20 12.40 -11.81 -9.28
CA ALA A 20 12.35 -12.21 -7.87
C ALA A 20 12.30 -13.74 -7.70
N GLY A 21 11.92 -14.47 -8.75
CA GLY A 21 11.71 -15.91 -8.73
C GLY A 21 10.41 -16.33 -8.02
N GLY A 22 9.42 -15.43 -7.96
CA GLY A 22 8.15 -15.62 -7.29
C GLY A 22 7.45 -14.30 -6.92
N ASP A 23 6.30 -14.40 -6.24
CA ASP A 23 5.54 -13.23 -5.81
C ASP A 23 6.30 -12.41 -4.74
N ILE A 24 6.61 -11.17 -5.10
CA ILE A 24 7.31 -10.22 -4.24
C ILE A 24 6.50 -9.84 -3.00
N ARG A 25 5.16 -9.78 -3.09
CA ARG A 25 4.29 -9.42 -1.95
C ARG A 25 4.34 -10.49 -0.89
N THR A 26 4.22 -11.75 -1.30
CA THR A 26 4.40 -12.90 -0.41
C THR A 26 5.79 -12.90 0.25
N SER A 27 6.83 -12.50 -0.50
CA SER A 27 8.20 -12.39 0.04
C SER A 27 8.30 -11.31 1.13
N VAL A 28 7.68 -10.14 0.91
CA VAL A 28 7.61 -9.06 1.89
C VAL A 28 6.79 -9.48 3.12
N GLU A 29 5.63 -10.10 2.95
CA GLU A 29 4.80 -10.60 4.04
C GLU A 29 5.53 -11.64 4.91
N SER A 30 6.33 -12.52 4.27
CA SER A 30 7.18 -13.48 4.97
C SER A 30 8.32 -12.79 5.72
N MET A 31 8.94 -11.75 5.14
CA MET A 31 10.01 -10.98 5.79
C MET A 31 9.49 -10.26 7.04
N ILE A 32 8.25 -9.76 6.99
CA ILE A 32 7.60 -9.06 8.10
C ILE A 32 7.06 -10.05 9.16
N GLY A 33 7.04 -11.35 8.87
CA GLY A 33 6.57 -12.39 9.81
C GLY A 33 5.04 -12.49 9.91
N ILE A 34 4.32 -12.07 8.87
CA ILE A 34 2.85 -12.17 8.78
C ILE A 34 2.45 -13.59 8.35
N LYS A 35 3.16 -14.15 7.38
CA LYS A 35 2.96 -15.54 6.92
C LYS A 35 4.19 -16.37 7.26
N SER A 36 4.01 -17.41 8.07
CA SER A 36 5.02 -18.44 8.27
C SER A 36 4.97 -19.42 7.08
N ASN A 37 6.11 -19.61 6.43
CA ASN A 37 6.34 -20.62 5.40
C ASN A 37 5.54 -20.44 4.09
N ALA A 38 5.80 -19.35 3.36
CA ALA A 38 5.71 -19.46 1.92
C ALA A 38 6.99 -20.14 1.42
N ALA A 39 6.94 -21.43 1.14
CA ALA A 39 7.96 -22.06 0.32
C ALA A 39 7.96 -21.33 -1.02
N SER A 40 8.88 -20.38 -1.22
CA SER A 40 9.04 -19.78 -2.53
C SER A 40 9.54 -20.90 -3.44
N SER A 41 8.65 -21.42 -4.29
CA SER A 41 9.09 -22.23 -5.41
C SER A 41 9.87 -21.29 -6.30
N LYS A 42 11.18 -21.16 -6.05
CA LYS A 42 12.07 -20.33 -6.85
C LYS A 42 12.01 -20.87 -8.26
N ARG A 43 11.22 -20.22 -9.12
CA ARG A 43 11.26 -20.55 -10.55
C ARG A 43 12.63 -20.10 -11.04
N PRO A 44 13.39 -20.95 -11.74
CA PRO A 44 14.63 -20.51 -12.33
C PRO A 44 14.33 -19.36 -13.30
N PRO A 45 15.10 -18.27 -13.28
CA PRO A 45 14.85 -17.15 -14.16
C PRO A 45 14.89 -17.61 -15.62
N SER A 46 13.88 -17.20 -16.39
CA SER A 46 13.82 -17.46 -17.83
C SER A 46 15.00 -16.75 -18.51
N LYS A 47 15.90 -17.52 -19.15
CA LYS A 47 17.04 -16.98 -19.92
C LYS A 47 16.66 -16.50 -21.32
N ARG A 48 15.38 -16.52 -21.68
CA ARG A 48 14.95 -16.21 -23.05
C ARG A 48 14.88 -14.69 -23.24
N GLN A 49 15.47 -14.21 -24.34
CA GLN A 49 15.32 -12.81 -24.75
C GLN A 49 13.84 -12.51 -25.03
N LYS A 50 13.38 -11.37 -24.51
CA LYS A 50 12.00 -10.88 -24.69
C LYS A 50 12.02 -9.61 -25.55
N VAL A 51 11.01 -9.47 -26.39
CA VAL A 51 10.75 -8.25 -27.18
C VAL A 51 9.41 -7.70 -26.71
N LEU A 52 9.37 -6.40 -26.39
CA LEU A 52 8.14 -5.70 -26.04
C LEU A 52 7.59 -5.04 -27.31
N LEU A 53 6.34 -5.37 -27.66
CA LEU A 53 5.60 -4.70 -28.73
C LEU A 53 4.51 -3.85 -28.07
N ILE A 54 4.41 -2.59 -28.48
CA ILE A 54 3.44 -1.62 -27.95
C ILE A 54 2.57 -1.20 -29.13
N ASP A 55 1.27 -1.41 -29.00
CA ASP A 55 0.29 -1.11 -30.05
C ASP A 55 -0.06 0.39 -30.04
N GLU A 56 -0.54 0.89 -28.91
CA GLU A 56 -0.94 2.30 -28.72
C GLU A 56 0.22 3.15 -28.19
N VAL A 57 1.08 3.60 -29.11
CA VAL A 57 2.28 4.40 -28.77
C VAL A 57 1.94 5.78 -28.21
N ASP A 58 0.82 6.39 -28.62
CA ASP A 58 0.37 7.69 -28.14
C ASP A 58 -0.09 7.62 -26.67
N VAL A 59 -0.82 6.56 -26.28
CA VAL A 59 -1.19 6.28 -24.89
C VAL A 59 0.06 6.06 -24.05
N PHE A 60 1.05 5.33 -24.58
CA PHE A 60 2.33 5.11 -23.90
C PHE A 60 3.11 6.40 -23.64
N PHE A 61 3.05 7.37 -24.57
CA PHE A 61 3.69 8.68 -24.41
C PHE A 61 2.79 9.74 -23.76
N SER A 62 1.60 9.37 -23.29
CA SER A 62 0.72 10.30 -22.58
C SER A 62 1.36 10.77 -21.26
N PRO A 63 1.10 12.01 -20.79
CA PRO A 63 1.62 12.48 -19.50
C PRO A 63 1.18 11.63 -18.30
N ASP A 64 0.02 10.97 -18.41
CA ASP A 64 -0.54 10.11 -17.38
C ASP A 64 0.11 8.72 -17.35
N PHE A 65 0.93 8.38 -18.35
CA PHE A 65 1.61 7.10 -18.43
C PHE A 65 3.14 7.27 -18.45
N TYR A 66 3.64 8.13 -19.33
CA TYR A 66 5.06 8.33 -19.55
C TYR A 66 5.73 8.98 -18.34
N GLY A 67 6.74 8.31 -17.77
CA GLY A 67 7.46 8.76 -16.58
C GLY A 67 6.84 8.29 -15.26
N ASN A 68 5.66 7.67 -15.28
CA ASN A 68 5.11 7.04 -14.09
C ASN A 68 5.85 5.74 -13.76
N THR A 69 5.97 5.47 -12.47
CA THR A 69 6.64 4.27 -11.96
C THR A 69 5.62 3.25 -11.50
N TYR A 70 5.83 2.00 -11.87
CA TYR A 70 5.07 0.91 -11.28
C TYR A 70 5.52 0.72 -9.82
N ARG A 71 4.57 0.81 -8.88
CA ARG A 71 4.81 0.77 -7.43
C ARG A 71 4.05 -0.41 -6.82
N PRO A 72 4.60 -1.63 -6.86
CA PRO A 72 3.97 -2.74 -6.17
C PRO A 72 4.03 -2.49 -4.66
N PHE A 73 2.96 -2.85 -3.96
CA PHE A 73 2.92 -2.83 -2.50
C PHE A 73 2.28 -4.12 -1.98
N ALA A 74 2.76 -4.56 -0.82
CA ALA A 74 2.16 -5.66 -0.07
C ALA A 74 1.18 -5.10 0.95
N LYS A 75 -0.01 -5.69 1.04
CA LYS A 75 -1.01 -5.28 2.03
C LYS A 75 -0.78 -6.06 3.31
N ILE A 76 -0.57 -5.36 4.42
CA ILE A 76 -0.43 -5.96 5.74
C ILE A 76 -1.78 -5.90 6.43
N GLU A 77 -2.41 -7.04 6.62
CA GLU A 77 -3.64 -7.18 7.38
C GLU A 77 -3.33 -7.90 8.70
N ASP A 78 -3.38 -7.16 9.81
CA ASP A 78 -3.20 -7.74 11.13
C ASP A 78 -4.12 -7.05 12.16
N PRO A 79 -4.82 -7.81 13.03
CA PRO A 79 -5.73 -7.24 14.02
C PRO A 79 -5.08 -6.23 14.97
N THR A 80 -3.78 -6.36 15.25
CA THR A 80 -3.06 -5.41 16.13
C THR A 80 -2.90 -4.04 15.49
N VAL A 81 -2.79 -3.97 14.15
CA VAL A 81 -2.75 -2.72 13.40
C VAL A 81 -4.13 -2.06 13.39
N SER A 82 -5.19 -2.83 13.11
CA SER A 82 -6.57 -2.33 13.16
C SER A 82 -6.92 -1.80 14.55
N ALA A 83 -6.61 -2.56 15.61
CA ALA A 83 -6.86 -2.13 16.99
C ALA A 83 -6.12 -0.83 17.34
N LEU A 84 -4.89 -0.65 16.84
CA LEU A 84 -4.14 0.60 17.03
C LEU A 84 -4.80 1.77 16.29
N ILE A 85 -5.21 1.59 15.04
CA ILE A 85 -5.91 2.61 14.26
C ILE A 85 -7.23 2.99 14.94
N ASP A 86 -8.02 2.01 15.37
CA ASP A 86 -9.29 2.23 16.09
C ASP A 86 -9.07 2.98 17.40
N LYS A 87 -8.01 2.65 18.14
CA LYS A 87 -7.62 3.37 19.36
C LYS A 87 -7.34 4.83 19.06
N VAL A 88 -6.50 5.12 18.06
CA VAL A 88 -6.16 6.49 17.67
C VAL A 88 -7.41 7.25 17.21
N TRP A 89 -8.27 6.61 16.41
CA TRP A 89 -9.51 7.22 15.94
C TRP A 89 -10.49 7.51 17.07
N SER A 90 -10.68 6.59 18.01
CA SER A 90 -11.61 6.77 19.14
C SER A 90 -11.23 7.92 20.07
N GLU A 91 -9.93 8.18 20.23
CA GLU A 91 -9.39 9.23 21.10
C GLU A 91 -9.03 10.53 20.36
N ARG A 92 -9.46 10.69 19.10
CA ARG A 92 -9.03 11.83 18.25
C ARG A 92 -9.44 13.22 18.76
N ASN A 93 -10.42 13.32 19.68
CA ASN A 93 -11.01 14.59 20.13
C ASN A 93 -11.13 14.66 21.67
N PRO A 94 -10.16 15.28 22.39
CA PRO A 94 -8.88 15.77 21.88
C PRO A 94 -7.85 14.64 21.70
N LEU A 95 -7.07 14.70 20.61
CA LEU A 95 -6.02 13.73 20.34
C LEU A 95 -4.97 13.76 21.47
N PRO A 96 -4.67 12.62 22.11
CA PRO A 96 -3.69 12.58 23.20
C PRO A 96 -2.28 12.85 22.69
N PRO A 97 -1.33 13.23 23.56
CA PRO A 97 0.09 13.24 23.23
C PRO A 97 0.57 11.86 22.75
N PHE A 98 1.47 11.83 21.76
CA PHE A 98 2.01 10.58 21.22
C PHE A 98 2.63 9.68 22.31
N SER A 99 3.27 10.27 23.32
CA SER A 99 3.83 9.55 24.46
C SER A 99 2.80 8.80 25.30
N GLN A 100 1.55 9.27 25.36
CA GLN A 100 0.46 8.56 26.03
C GLN A 100 -0.02 7.38 25.18
N LEU A 101 -0.14 7.55 23.86
CA LEU A 101 -0.49 6.45 22.96
C LEU A 101 0.55 5.33 23.02
N GLN A 102 1.84 5.67 23.10
CA GLN A 102 2.92 4.68 23.22
C GLN A 102 2.77 3.78 24.45
N GLN A 103 2.06 4.20 25.49
CA GLN A 103 1.82 3.41 26.71
C GLN A 103 0.58 2.50 26.60
N THR A 104 -0.21 2.63 25.54
CA THR A 104 -1.44 1.85 25.35
C THR A 104 -1.14 0.39 25.03
N LYS A 105 -2.07 -0.49 25.42
CA LYS A 105 -1.95 -1.94 25.14
C LYS A 105 -1.97 -2.22 23.64
N GLU A 106 -2.68 -1.41 22.84
CA GLU A 106 -2.80 -1.54 21.40
C GLU A 106 -1.48 -1.23 20.69
N TYR A 107 -0.83 -0.12 21.07
CA TYR A 107 0.49 0.23 20.54
C TYR A 107 1.54 -0.83 20.90
N GLN A 108 1.57 -1.27 22.16
CA GLN A 108 2.48 -2.31 22.63
C GLN A 108 2.17 -3.70 22.03
N ALA A 109 0.92 -3.98 21.66
CA ALA A 109 0.57 -5.20 20.94
C ALA A 109 1.12 -5.16 19.50
N CYS A 110 1.01 -4.03 18.82
CA CYS A 110 1.53 -3.84 17.46
C CYS A 110 3.07 -4.00 17.42
N LEU A 111 3.80 -3.37 18.36
CA LEU A 111 5.26 -3.54 18.45
C LEU A 111 5.69 -4.99 18.69
N ARG A 112 4.98 -5.70 19.60
CA ARG A 112 5.27 -7.12 19.85
C ARG A 112 4.95 -7.99 18.63
N ARG A 113 3.96 -7.61 17.83
CA ARG A 113 3.58 -8.36 16.62
C ARG A 113 4.60 -8.19 15.49
N PHE A 114 5.22 -7.02 15.39
CA PHE A 114 6.17 -6.65 14.34
C PHE A 114 7.53 -6.22 14.92
N PRO A 115 8.27 -7.15 15.53
CA PRO A 115 9.58 -6.83 16.11
C PRO A 115 10.55 -6.33 15.03
N GLY A 116 11.24 -5.21 15.30
CA GLY A 116 12.21 -4.61 14.36
C GLY A 116 11.61 -3.58 13.40
N PHE A 117 10.30 -3.39 13.43
CA PHE A 117 9.59 -2.36 12.65
C PHE A 117 9.16 -1.16 13.50
N ASP A 118 9.73 -1.02 14.71
CA ASP A 118 9.38 -0.02 15.71
C ASP A 118 9.39 1.42 15.16
N SER A 119 10.44 1.78 14.42
CA SER A 119 10.56 3.10 13.80
C SER A 119 9.50 3.33 12.72
N LEU A 120 9.22 2.31 11.90
CA LEU A 120 8.21 2.41 10.83
C LEU A 120 6.82 2.61 11.43
N ILE A 121 6.48 1.85 12.47
CA ILE A 121 5.22 1.98 13.21
C ILE A 121 5.13 3.38 13.83
N ALA A 122 6.20 3.83 14.50
CA ALA A 122 6.22 5.16 15.13
C ALA A 122 6.01 6.29 14.11
N GLU A 123 6.71 6.29 12.98
CA GLU A 123 6.56 7.32 11.94
C GLU A 123 5.18 7.26 11.25
N SER A 124 4.66 6.05 11.03
CA SER A 124 3.30 5.88 10.47
C SER A 124 2.24 6.47 11.39
N VAL A 125 2.35 6.23 12.70
CA VAL A 125 1.41 6.78 13.69
C VAL A 125 1.57 8.29 13.84
N LYS A 126 2.80 8.82 13.79
CA LYS A 126 3.03 10.28 13.78
C LYS A 126 2.39 10.95 12.57
N THR A 127 2.46 10.31 11.40
CA THR A 127 1.80 10.80 10.18
C THR A 127 0.29 10.84 10.37
N MET A 128 -0.31 9.76 10.89
CA MET A 128 -1.74 9.73 11.23
C MET A 128 -2.13 10.82 12.24
N PHE A 129 -1.30 11.09 13.25
CA PHE A 129 -1.52 12.16 14.22
C PHE A 129 -1.48 13.55 13.59
N HIS A 130 -0.59 13.75 12.63
CA HIS A 130 -0.51 15.00 11.88
C HIS A 130 -1.78 15.19 11.05
N ASP A 131 -2.20 14.17 10.29
CA ASP A 131 -3.37 14.25 9.40
C ASP A 131 -4.69 14.39 10.16
N LEU A 132 -4.79 13.84 11.38
CA LEU A 132 -5.96 14.00 12.24
C LEU A 132 -6.16 15.43 12.77
N LYS A 133 -5.10 16.25 12.83
CA LYS A 133 -5.23 17.66 13.24
C LYS A 133 -6.01 18.48 12.21
N ASP A 134 -5.86 18.14 10.94
CA ASP A 134 -6.47 18.84 9.81
C ASP A 134 -7.71 18.12 9.28
N LEU A 135 -8.29 17.21 10.09
CA LEU A 135 -9.40 16.33 9.69
C LEU A 135 -10.62 17.09 9.15
N ASP A 136 -10.98 18.23 9.74
CA ASP A 136 -12.14 19.00 9.31
C ASP A 136 -11.93 19.72 7.96
N GLU A 137 -10.69 20.00 7.59
CA GLU A 137 -10.36 20.48 6.26
C GLU A 137 -10.37 19.34 5.24
N HIS A 138 -9.79 18.18 5.60
CA HIS A 138 -9.77 17.00 4.74
C HIS A 138 -11.16 16.44 4.42
N LYS A 139 -12.12 16.49 5.36
CA LYS A 139 -13.52 16.11 5.12
C LYS A 139 -14.19 16.84 3.95
N LYS A 140 -13.66 18.00 3.55
CA LYS A 140 -14.18 18.77 2.40
C LYS A 140 -13.69 18.23 1.06
N LEU A 141 -12.64 17.41 1.06
CA LEU A 141 -11.93 16.93 -0.13
C LEU A 141 -12.45 15.58 -0.64
N TYR A 142 -13.16 14.81 0.20
CA TYR A 142 -13.70 13.50 -0.16
C TYR A 142 -15.20 13.38 0.10
N LYS A 143 -15.81 12.40 -0.57
CA LYS A 143 -17.18 11.95 -0.30
C LYS A 143 -17.17 10.48 0.08
N VAL A 144 -17.95 10.12 1.10
CA VAL A 144 -18.19 8.72 1.47
C VAL A 144 -19.46 8.26 0.78
N LEU A 145 -19.37 7.23 -0.05
CA LEU A 145 -20.49 6.63 -0.79
C LEU A 145 -20.32 5.10 -0.74
N ASP A 146 -21.34 4.37 -0.31
CA ASP A 146 -21.34 2.90 -0.21
C ASP A 146 -20.10 2.33 0.52
N ASP A 147 -19.77 2.92 1.69
CA ASP A 147 -18.59 2.58 2.50
C ASP A 147 -17.23 2.74 1.78
N LYS A 148 -17.18 3.56 0.73
CA LYS A 148 -15.95 3.92 0.02
C LYS A 148 -15.69 5.41 0.07
N ILE A 149 -14.41 5.77 0.17
CA ILE A 149 -13.93 7.15 0.08
C ILE A 149 -13.66 7.46 -1.40
N GLY A 150 -14.34 8.46 -1.94
CA GLY A 150 -14.17 8.95 -3.30
C GLY A 150 -13.65 10.39 -3.31
N TYR A 151 -12.66 10.65 -4.14
CA TYR A 151 -12.07 11.98 -4.35
C TYR A 151 -12.59 12.61 -5.64
N LYS A 152 -12.74 13.93 -5.65
CA LYS A 152 -13.08 14.65 -6.88
C LYS A 152 -11.86 14.64 -7.80
N ASP A 153 -12.03 14.02 -8.96
CA ASP A 153 -11.05 13.98 -10.04
C ASP A 153 -11.70 14.57 -11.30
N GLN A 154 -11.29 15.82 -11.62
CA GLN A 154 -11.93 16.65 -12.63
C GLN A 154 -13.46 16.73 -12.42
N ASP A 155 -14.25 16.20 -13.34
CA ASP A 155 -15.72 16.19 -13.30
C ASP A 155 -16.31 14.89 -12.71
N LYS A 156 -15.47 13.95 -12.28
CA LYS A 156 -15.87 12.64 -11.75
C LYS A 156 -15.45 12.45 -10.30
N ILE A 157 -16.07 11.48 -9.64
CA ILE A 157 -15.60 10.98 -8.33
C ILE A 157 -14.82 9.70 -8.60
N SER A 158 -13.55 9.69 -8.24
CA SER A 158 -12.68 8.52 -8.35
C SER A 158 -12.54 7.84 -7.00
N PHE A 159 -12.80 6.54 -6.97
CA PHE A 159 -12.61 5.67 -5.78
C PHE A 159 -11.28 4.90 -5.83
N ASN A 160 -10.47 5.13 -6.87
CA ASN A 160 -9.20 4.46 -7.09
C ASN A 160 -8.00 5.31 -6.65
N ILE A 161 -8.24 6.49 -6.07
CA ILE A 161 -7.22 7.41 -5.56
C ILE A 161 -7.22 7.32 -4.04
N SER A 162 -6.03 7.34 -3.43
CA SER A 162 -5.85 7.40 -1.98
C SER A 162 -4.78 8.42 -1.62
N TYR A 163 -5.04 9.21 -0.57
CA TYR A 163 -4.10 10.17 0.00
C TYR A 163 -3.57 9.73 1.38
N GLY A 164 -3.66 8.42 1.68
CA GLY A 164 -3.19 7.87 2.95
C GLY A 164 -4.20 8.08 4.07
N TYR A 165 -3.78 8.72 5.17
CA TYR A 165 -4.66 9.04 6.31
C TYR A 165 -5.48 10.33 6.11
N LYS A 166 -5.33 11.00 4.96
CA LYS A 166 -6.08 12.19 4.57
C LYS A 166 -7.39 11.85 3.89
#